data_AF-A0A2N9WRN8-F1
#
_entry.id   AF-A0A2N9WRN8-F1
#
_cell.length_a   1.000
_cell.length_b   1.000
_cell.length_c   1.000
_cell.angle_alpha   90.00
_cell.angle_beta   90.00
_cell.angle_gamma   90.00
#
_symmetry.space_group_name_H-M   'P 1'
#
loop_
_entity.id
_entity.type
_entity.pdbx_description
1 polymer ?
#
loop_
_entity_poly.entity_id
_entity_poly.type
_entity_poly.pdbx_seq_one_letter_code
_entity_poly.pdbx_strand_id
1 'polypeptide(L)'
;MKFIDEAKIEVVAGRGGNGAASFRREKFVPKGGPDGGDGGRGGSVWAVADENINTLVEYRFVKRYQAKNGEKGHGSDRYGRGADDIELKMPVGTLIRDMDTEQVVADLTHHGQRVCLAKGGKGGLGNIHFKSSVNRAPKQATPGEEGESRCLLLELKVLADVGLLGMPNAGKSTLISAVSAARPKVADYPFTTLHPNLGVVRSDDNHSFVMADIPGLIEGAAEGAGLGHRFLKHLSRTGLLLHVVDLAPFDEDVNPAAEALAIIEELRRFDEALHDKPRWLVLNKIDMLAEDERAARVAQFLDDIGWDYPQPDDEFEFDLTTPRVFEISALAHQGTQELMQTIQRYLDARHKLLVQQQDVQPAVAEVSTANGLIQLE
;
A
#
# COMPACT_ATOMS: atom_id res chain seq x y z
N MET A 1 -15.48 5.61 -13.51
CA MET A 1 -15.27 6.28 -12.20
C MET A 1 -14.01 5.68 -11.58
N LYS A 2 -12.98 6.50 -11.38
CA LYS A 2 -11.56 6.08 -11.27
C LYS A 2 -11.20 5.34 -9.98
N PHE A 3 -10.19 4.47 -10.12
CA PHE A 3 -9.66 3.40 -9.27
C PHE A 3 -9.40 3.72 -7.80
N ILE A 4 -9.34 2.67 -6.97
CA ILE A 4 -8.90 2.73 -5.56
C ILE A 4 -7.37 2.92 -5.45
N ASP A 5 -6.68 2.59 -6.55
CA ASP A 5 -5.23 2.66 -6.73
C ASP A 5 -4.79 4.05 -7.19
N GLU A 6 -5.73 4.96 -7.45
CA GLU A 6 -5.47 6.34 -7.85
C GLU A 6 -6.11 7.32 -6.87
N ALA A 7 -5.31 8.26 -6.37
CA ALA A 7 -5.80 9.37 -5.57
C ALA A 7 -5.18 10.69 -6.03
N LYS A 8 -5.99 11.75 -5.98
CA LYS A 8 -5.56 13.12 -6.30
C LYS A 8 -5.55 13.92 -5.02
N ILE A 9 -4.39 14.47 -4.69
CA ILE A 9 -4.20 15.28 -3.50
C ILE A 9 -3.55 16.61 -3.84
N GLU A 10 -3.90 17.62 -3.08
CA GLU A 10 -3.26 18.93 -3.06
C GLU A 10 -2.41 19.00 -1.80
N VAL A 11 -1.10 19.18 -1.96
CA VAL A 11 -0.17 19.37 -0.86
C VAL A 11 0.28 20.83 -0.83
N VAL A 12 0.16 21.45 0.34
CA VAL A 12 0.52 22.85 0.56
C VAL A 12 1.47 22.92 1.75
N ALA A 13 2.73 23.28 1.49
CA ALA A 13 3.69 23.49 2.57
C ALA A 13 3.42 24.81 3.30
N GLY A 14 3.92 24.91 4.53
CA GLY A 14 3.79 26.11 5.34
C GLY A 14 4.63 27.26 4.79
N ARG A 15 4.10 28.48 4.88
CA ARG A 15 4.86 29.70 4.63
C ARG A 15 5.88 29.94 5.75
N GLY A 16 7.04 30.48 5.41
CA GLY A 16 7.99 30.98 6.39
C GLY A 16 7.46 32.18 7.17
N GLY A 17 7.80 32.29 8.45
CA GLY A 17 7.47 33.45 9.26
C GLY A 17 8.18 34.71 8.76
N ASN A 18 7.57 35.88 8.96
CA ASN A 18 8.20 37.15 8.59
C ASN A 18 9.26 37.54 9.62
N GLY A 19 10.37 38.13 9.16
CA GLY A 19 11.34 38.76 10.06
C GLY A 19 10.75 40.02 10.70
N ALA A 20 11.18 40.34 11.93
CA ALA A 20 10.76 41.55 12.61
C ALA A 20 11.72 42.72 12.36
N ALA A 21 11.16 43.92 12.19
CA ALA A 21 11.91 45.17 12.29
C ALA A 21 11.61 45.83 13.64
N SER A 22 12.45 45.56 14.64
CA SER A 22 12.27 46.07 16.01
C SER A 22 13.53 46.79 16.49
N PHE A 23 13.37 47.69 17.46
CA PHE A 23 14.46 48.38 18.12
C PHE A 23 14.30 48.30 19.64
N ARG A 24 15.43 48.16 20.34
CA ARG A 24 15.46 48.17 21.81
C ARG A 24 14.97 49.51 22.34
N ARG A 25 14.09 49.49 23.33
CA ARG A 25 13.58 50.68 24.02
C ARG A 25 13.84 50.53 25.51
N GLU A 26 14.75 51.35 26.03
CA GLU A 26 15.12 51.36 27.44
C GLU A 26 15.03 52.79 27.97
N LYS A 27 14.59 52.95 29.24
CA LYS A 27 14.27 54.26 29.84
C LYS A 27 15.42 55.28 29.79
N PHE A 28 16.67 54.82 29.75
CA PHE A 28 17.87 55.65 29.74
C PHE A 28 18.68 55.58 28.43
N VAL A 29 18.17 54.90 27.40
CA VAL A 29 18.84 54.76 26.10
C VAL A 29 17.97 55.43 25.02
N PRO A 30 18.34 56.64 24.54
CA PRO A 30 17.52 57.38 23.58
C PRO A 30 17.29 56.67 22.24
N LYS A 31 18.27 55.85 21.78
CA LYS A 31 18.21 55.07 20.54
C LYS A 31 18.87 53.71 20.75
N GLY A 32 18.07 52.69 21.03
CA GLY A 32 18.56 51.32 21.10
C GLY A 32 18.91 50.76 19.71
N GLY A 33 19.77 49.74 19.70
CA GLY A 33 20.10 48.99 18.49
C GLY A 33 18.91 48.18 17.96
N PRO A 34 19.01 47.65 16.72
CA PRO A 34 18.03 46.73 16.19
C PRO A 34 17.96 45.44 17.04
N ASP A 35 16.76 44.94 17.29
CA ASP A 35 16.49 43.70 18.06
C ASP A 35 15.36 42.85 17.47
N GLY A 36 15.08 43.00 16.17
CA GLY A 36 14.09 42.17 15.48
C GLY A 36 14.69 40.83 15.09
N GLY A 37 14.13 39.75 15.64
CA GLY A 37 14.50 38.38 15.30
C GLY A 37 13.96 37.92 13.94
N ASP A 38 14.48 36.79 13.47
CA ASP A 38 14.06 36.15 12.22
C ASP A 38 12.75 35.39 12.40
N GLY A 39 12.04 35.19 11.29
CA GLY A 39 10.90 34.28 11.25
C GLY A 39 11.32 32.82 11.25
N GLY A 40 10.44 31.94 11.74
CA GLY A 40 10.62 30.50 11.71
C GLY A 40 10.37 29.91 10.32
N ARG A 41 10.92 28.72 10.08
CA ARG A 41 10.64 27.95 8.84
C ARG A 41 9.20 27.43 8.84
N GLY A 42 8.55 27.42 7.68
CA GLY A 42 7.27 26.73 7.49
C GLY A 42 7.43 25.20 7.47
N GLY A 43 6.39 24.48 7.87
CA GLY A 43 6.39 23.01 7.86
C GLY A 43 6.43 22.46 6.43
N SER A 44 7.16 21.38 6.22
CA SER A 44 7.20 20.62 4.98
C SER A 44 6.15 19.52 4.95
N VAL A 45 5.77 19.06 3.76
CA VAL A 45 4.94 17.87 3.55
C VAL A 45 5.81 16.75 3.00
N TRP A 46 5.80 15.61 3.68
CA TRP A 46 6.58 14.42 3.35
C TRP A 46 5.66 13.26 3.00
N ALA A 47 6.04 12.46 2.02
CA ALA A 47 5.51 11.11 1.82
C ALA A 47 6.39 10.12 2.56
N VAL A 48 5.77 9.18 3.26
CA VAL A 48 6.45 8.07 3.94
C VAL A 48 5.83 6.77 3.46
N ALA A 49 6.67 5.87 2.96
CA ALA A 49 6.24 4.53 2.60
C ALA A 49 5.99 3.71 3.87
N ASP A 50 4.76 3.25 4.07
CA ASP A 50 4.37 2.36 5.16
C ASP A 50 3.90 1.04 4.55
N GLU A 51 4.46 -0.06 5.04
CA GLU A 51 4.18 -1.40 4.55
C GLU A 51 2.89 -1.98 5.17
N ASN A 52 2.45 -1.40 6.28
CA ASN A 52 1.18 -1.76 6.92
C ASN A 52 -0.03 -1.15 6.18
N ILE A 53 0.21 -0.26 5.21
CA ILE A 53 -0.84 0.41 4.44
C ILE A 53 -0.86 -0.18 3.04
N ASN A 54 -1.98 -0.79 2.66
CA ASN A 54 -2.09 -1.48 1.37
C ASN A 54 -2.93 -0.72 0.33
N THR A 55 -3.63 0.35 0.73
CA THR A 55 -4.56 1.07 -0.16
C THR A 55 -4.42 2.59 -0.09
N LEU A 56 -4.78 3.28 -1.18
CA LEU A 56 -4.81 4.75 -1.24
C LEU A 56 -6.21 5.34 -0.94
N VAL A 57 -7.09 4.54 -0.32
CA VAL A 57 -8.49 4.91 -0.07
C VAL A 57 -8.62 6.20 0.76
N GLU A 58 -7.77 6.37 1.78
CA GLU A 58 -7.81 7.53 2.69
C GLU A 58 -7.64 8.87 1.95
N TYR A 59 -6.74 8.90 0.96
CA TYR A 59 -6.44 10.07 0.14
C TYR A 59 -7.57 10.50 -0.81
N ARG A 60 -8.64 9.71 -0.93
CA ARG A 60 -9.83 10.09 -1.70
C ARG A 60 -10.78 10.98 -0.91
N PHE A 61 -10.84 10.78 0.41
CA PHE A 61 -11.74 11.52 1.29
C PHE A 61 -11.14 12.88 1.65
N VAL A 62 -9.86 12.89 2.03
CA VAL A 62 -9.12 14.12 2.33
C VAL A 62 -8.24 14.48 1.14
N LYS A 63 -8.63 15.53 0.43
CA LYS A 63 -7.96 15.97 -0.80
C LYS A 63 -6.89 17.03 -0.58
N ARG A 64 -6.88 17.73 0.56
CA ARG A 64 -5.97 18.85 0.81
C ARG A 64 -5.22 18.66 2.11
N TYR A 65 -3.89 18.69 2.03
CA TYR A 65 -2.98 18.56 3.17
C TYR A 65 -2.13 19.81 3.28
N GLN A 66 -2.31 20.56 4.37
CA GLN A 66 -1.63 21.84 4.57
C GLN A 66 -0.77 21.82 5.83
N ALA A 67 0.53 22.03 5.67
CA ALA A 67 1.47 22.15 6.79
C ALA A 67 1.36 23.51 7.48
N LYS A 68 1.78 23.57 8.76
CA LYS A 68 1.68 24.79 9.57
C LYS A 68 2.69 25.85 9.09
N ASN A 69 2.31 27.12 9.20
CA ASN A 69 3.19 28.25 8.89
C ASN A 69 4.20 28.48 10.02
N GLY A 70 5.39 28.96 9.66
CA GLY A 70 6.42 29.38 10.62
C GLY A 70 5.97 30.61 11.41
N GLU A 71 6.40 30.71 12.66
CA GLU A 71 6.08 31.85 13.50
C GLU A 71 6.86 33.09 13.06
N LYS A 72 6.25 34.28 13.14
CA LYS A 72 6.98 35.54 12.89
C LYS A 72 8.09 35.76 13.92
N GLY A 73 9.13 36.48 13.50
CA GLY A 73 10.10 37.04 14.42
C GLY A 73 9.46 38.07 15.35
N HIS A 74 10.06 38.28 16.52
CA HIS A 74 9.61 39.26 17.49
C HIS A 74 10.76 40.21 17.87
N GLY A 75 10.43 41.29 18.58
CA GLY A 75 11.44 42.15 19.19
C GLY A 75 12.18 41.44 20.33
N SER A 76 13.17 42.13 20.91
CA SER A 76 14.01 41.58 21.99
C SER A 76 14.83 40.35 21.58
N ASP A 77 15.36 40.35 20.36
CA ASP A 77 16.22 39.30 19.80
C ASP A 77 15.56 37.90 19.79
N ARG A 78 14.23 37.86 19.69
CA ARG A 78 13.43 36.63 19.70
C ARG A 78 13.11 36.13 18.31
N TYR A 79 13.72 35.01 17.94
CA TYR A 79 13.44 34.26 16.72
C TYR A 79 12.08 33.54 16.78
N GLY A 80 11.37 33.48 15.65
CA GLY A 80 10.14 32.73 15.50
C GLY A 80 10.40 31.22 15.45
N ARG A 81 9.52 30.42 16.08
CA ARG A 81 9.61 28.96 16.05
C ARG A 81 9.31 28.41 14.65
N GLY A 82 10.08 27.40 14.24
CA GLY A 82 9.76 26.59 13.05
C GLY A 82 8.48 25.77 13.25
N ALA A 83 7.71 25.59 12.19
CA ALA A 83 6.50 24.78 12.21
C ALA A 83 6.79 23.29 12.07
N ASP A 84 5.89 22.47 12.62
CA ASP A 84 5.94 21.02 12.52
C ASP A 84 5.63 20.57 11.07
N ASP A 85 6.34 19.56 10.60
CA ASP A 85 6.13 18.91 9.32
C ASP A 85 4.86 18.02 9.33
N ILE A 86 4.31 17.72 8.16
CA ILE A 86 3.25 16.73 7.96
C ILE A 86 3.84 15.53 7.23
N GLU A 87 3.52 14.33 7.72
CA GLU A 87 3.91 13.08 7.10
C GLU A 87 2.65 12.35 6.59
N LEU A 88 2.65 12.04 5.29
CA LEU A 88 1.59 11.32 4.60
C LEU A 88 2.06 9.88 4.39
N LYS A 89 1.44 8.94 5.11
CA LYS A 89 1.79 7.52 5.03
C LYS A 89 1.07 6.82 3.87
N MET A 90 1.83 6.29 2.93
CA MET A 90 1.31 5.66 1.71
C MET A 90 1.84 4.23 1.56
N PRO A 91 1.13 3.35 0.84
CA PRO A 91 1.63 2.02 0.53
C PRO A 91 2.99 2.01 -0.16
N VAL A 92 3.79 0.99 0.13
CA VAL A 92 4.98 0.68 -0.67
C VAL A 92 4.57 0.37 -2.12
N GLY A 93 5.28 0.92 -3.08
CA GLY A 93 4.95 0.85 -4.51
C GLY A 93 4.08 2.01 -5.02
N THR A 94 3.84 3.03 -4.19
CA THR A 94 3.14 4.25 -4.63
C THR A 94 4.04 5.12 -5.49
N LEU A 95 3.59 5.38 -6.70
CA LEU A 95 4.17 6.31 -7.65
C LEU A 95 3.47 7.66 -7.52
N ILE A 96 4.26 8.72 -7.35
CA ILE A 96 3.76 10.08 -7.13
C ILE A 96 4.15 10.92 -8.33
N ARG A 97 3.15 11.40 -9.07
CA ARG A 97 3.32 12.30 -10.21
C ARG A 97 2.78 13.68 -9.88
N ASP A 98 3.43 14.69 -10.39
CA ASP A 98 2.91 16.05 -10.39
C ASP A 98 1.89 16.19 -11.53
N MET A 99 0.68 16.69 -11.23
CA MET A 99 -0.38 16.79 -12.24
C MET A 99 -0.15 17.94 -13.23
N ASP A 100 0.59 18.97 -12.84
CA ASP A 100 0.80 20.14 -13.68
C ASP A 100 1.94 19.90 -14.68
N THR A 101 2.96 19.12 -14.27
CA THR A 101 4.15 18.83 -15.09
C THR A 101 4.22 17.41 -15.64
N GLU A 102 3.33 16.52 -15.19
CA GLU A 102 3.34 15.06 -15.48
C GLU A 102 4.63 14.33 -15.08
N GLN A 103 5.55 15.02 -14.38
CA GLN A 103 6.81 14.44 -13.94
C GLN A 103 6.61 13.55 -12.73
N VAL A 104 7.35 12.44 -12.69
CA VAL A 104 7.42 11.57 -11.51
C VAL A 104 8.21 12.31 -10.43
N VAL A 105 7.53 12.68 -9.36
CA VAL A 105 8.14 13.35 -8.19
C VAL A 105 8.84 12.32 -7.31
N ALA A 106 8.22 11.16 -7.11
CA ALA A 106 8.75 10.12 -6.25
C ALA A 106 8.21 8.74 -6.63
N ASP A 107 8.99 7.70 -6.35
CA ASP A 107 8.60 6.31 -6.39
C ASP A 107 8.97 5.68 -5.04
N LEU A 108 7.96 5.30 -4.26
CA LEU A 108 8.14 4.70 -2.95
C LEU A 108 8.37 3.19 -3.14
N THR A 109 9.59 2.72 -2.92
CA THR A 109 10.03 1.36 -3.27
C THR A 109 10.29 0.46 -2.08
N HIS A 110 10.63 1.04 -0.92
CA HIS A 110 10.91 0.30 0.32
C HIS A 110 10.21 0.94 1.51
N HIS A 111 9.96 0.15 2.55
CA HIS A 111 9.37 0.63 3.79
C HIS A 111 10.22 1.73 4.45
N GLY A 112 9.58 2.70 5.08
CA GLY A 112 10.23 3.83 5.74
C GLY A 112 10.82 4.87 4.79
N GLN A 113 10.77 4.65 3.46
CA GLN A 113 11.26 5.61 2.48
C GLN A 113 10.52 6.94 2.63
N ARG A 114 11.26 8.01 2.94
CA ARG A 114 10.74 9.35 3.20
C ARG A 114 11.15 10.31 2.09
N VAL A 115 10.18 10.94 1.42
CA VAL A 115 10.42 11.86 0.29
C VAL A 115 9.68 13.18 0.49
N CYS A 116 10.35 14.31 0.25
CA CYS A 116 9.75 15.63 0.39
C CYS A 116 8.84 15.91 -0.81
N LEU A 117 7.53 16.05 -0.57
CA LEU A 117 6.55 16.37 -1.60
C LEU A 117 6.46 17.88 -1.84
N ALA A 118 6.46 18.65 -0.76
CA ALA A 118 6.39 20.10 -0.80
C ALA A 118 7.26 20.70 0.31
N LYS A 119 8.20 21.57 -0.08
CA LYS A 119 9.13 22.20 0.86
C LYS A 119 8.52 23.43 1.53
N GLY A 120 8.59 23.48 2.86
CA GLY A 120 8.20 24.66 3.63
C GLY A 120 9.09 25.86 3.36
N GLY A 121 8.47 27.05 3.32
CA GLY A 121 9.14 28.31 3.03
C GLY A 121 10.17 28.69 4.11
N LYS A 122 11.25 29.35 3.69
CA LYS A 122 12.27 29.85 4.62
C LYS A 122 11.75 31.05 5.41
N GLY A 123 12.19 31.14 6.66
CA GLY A 123 11.93 32.29 7.50
C GLY A 123 12.56 33.57 6.96
N GLY A 124 11.85 34.69 7.11
CA GLY A 124 12.35 36.02 6.77
C GLY A 124 13.38 36.52 7.77
N LEU A 125 14.33 37.30 7.31
CA LEU A 125 15.40 37.88 8.10
C LEU A 125 14.89 39.12 8.84
N GLY A 126 15.15 39.17 10.14
CA GLY A 126 14.92 40.34 10.98
C GLY A 126 15.92 41.46 10.67
N ASN A 127 15.66 42.65 11.21
CA ASN A 127 16.50 43.81 10.94
C ASN A 127 17.93 43.68 11.48
N ILE A 128 18.19 42.75 12.41
CA ILE A 128 19.53 42.47 12.94
C ILE A 128 20.51 42.10 11.82
N HIS A 129 20.08 41.31 10.82
CA HIS A 129 20.95 40.87 9.71
C HIS A 129 21.35 41.97 8.74
N PHE A 130 20.59 43.07 8.69
CA PHE A 130 20.86 44.20 7.80
C PHE A 130 21.78 45.25 8.44
N LYS A 131 22.29 44.98 9.64
CA LYS A 131 23.18 45.89 10.37
C LYS A 131 24.58 45.84 9.77
N SER A 132 25.10 46.99 9.35
CA SER A 132 26.47 47.14 8.86
C SER A 132 27.18 48.31 9.55
N SER A 133 28.49 48.44 9.34
CA SER A 133 29.27 49.58 9.87
C SER A 133 28.72 50.94 9.42
N VAL A 134 28.12 50.97 8.22
CA VAL A 134 27.48 52.14 7.60
C VAL A 134 26.00 52.25 7.99
N ASN A 135 25.27 51.13 8.05
CA ASN A 135 23.85 51.09 8.42
C ASN A 135 23.65 50.51 9.83
N ARG A 136 23.78 51.35 10.85
CA ARG A 136 23.72 50.92 12.26
C ARG A 136 22.31 50.65 12.79
N ALA A 137 21.27 51.19 12.14
CA ALA A 137 19.87 51.09 12.56
C ALA A 137 18.95 50.75 11.37
N PRO A 138 19.12 49.57 10.76
CA PRO A 138 18.28 49.13 9.65
C PRO A 138 16.81 49.01 10.08
N LYS A 139 15.92 49.57 9.26
CA LYS A 139 14.45 49.47 9.41
C LYS A 139 13.85 48.40 8.49
N GLN A 140 14.69 47.67 7.77
CA GLN A 140 14.31 46.66 6.80
C GLN A 140 14.27 45.29 7.46
N ALA A 141 13.28 44.49 7.11
CA ALA A 141 13.17 43.06 7.41
C ALA A 141 12.61 42.39 6.15
N THR A 142 12.94 41.12 5.92
CA THR A 142 12.37 40.38 4.78
C THR A 142 11.14 39.58 5.21
N PRO A 143 10.13 39.49 4.34
CA PRO A 143 9.03 38.56 4.55
C PRO A 143 9.56 37.13 4.45
N GLY A 144 8.87 36.18 5.10
CA GLY A 144 9.15 34.77 4.89
C GLY A 144 8.73 34.31 3.50
N GLU A 145 9.48 33.36 2.95
CA GLU A 145 9.20 32.77 1.64
C GLU A 145 7.90 31.95 1.68
N GLU A 146 7.18 31.92 0.56
CA GLU A 146 6.02 31.05 0.40
C GLU A 146 6.45 29.57 0.38
N GLY A 147 5.62 28.70 0.94
CA GLY A 147 5.81 27.25 0.84
C GLY A 147 5.48 26.74 -0.56
N GLU A 148 6.09 25.63 -0.96
CA GLU A 148 5.70 24.96 -2.21
C GLU A 148 4.27 24.42 -2.11
N SER A 149 3.55 24.49 -3.23
CA SER A 149 2.23 23.87 -3.40
C SER A 149 2.23 23.03 -4.66
N ARG A 150 1.72 21.80 -4.59
CA ARG A 150 1.64 20.90 -5.75
C ARG A 150 0.32 20.14 -5.76
N CYS A 151 -0.22 19.94 -6.95
CA CYS A 151 -1.27 18.96 -7.18
C CYS A 151 -0.63 17.63 -7.58
N LEU A 152 -0.81 16.59 -6.78
CA LEU A 152 -0.18 15.28 -6.98
C LEU A 152 -1.21 14.23 -7.34
N LEU A 153 -0.83 13.36 -8.27
CA LEU A 153 -1.51 12.12 -8.60
C LEU A 153 -0.71 10.97 -7.98
N LEU A 154 -1.35 10.23 -7.10
CA LEU A 154 -0.83 9.03 -6.47
C LEU A 154 -1.35 7.82 -7.23
N GLU A 155 -0.46 6.91 -7.60
CA GLU A 155 -0.78 5.67 -8.31
C GLU A 155 -0.10 4.48 -7.63
N LEU A 156 -0.86 3.50 -7.17
CA LEU A 156 -0.30 2.28 -6.59
C LEU A 156 0.04 1.27 -7.70
N LYS A 157 1.29 0.81 -7.75
CA LYS A 157 1.75 -0.19 -8.74
C LYS A 157 1.36 -1.64 -8.42
N VAL A 158 0.79 -1.90 -7.24
CA VAL A 158 0.43 -3.24 -6.76
C VAL A 158 -1.07 -3.48 -7.02
N LEU A 159 -1.40 -4.58 -7.70
CA LEU A 159 -2.77 -4.87 -8.16
C LEU A 159 -3.64 -5.62 -7.13
N ALA A 160 -3.05 -6.55 -6.36
CA ALA A 160 -3.77 -7.34 -5.36
C ALA A 160 -2.84 -8.09 -4.40
N ASP A 161 -3.32 -8.29 -3.17
CA ASP A 161 -2.68 -9.11 -2.14
C ASP A 161 -3.10 -10.58 -2.28
N VAL A 162 -4.34 -10.83 -2.70
CA VAL A 162 -4.93 -12.17 -2.82
C VAL A 162 -5.52 -12.35 -4.22
N GLY A 163 -5.17 -13.44 -4.88
CA GLY A 163 -5.70 -13.81 -6.20
C GLY A 163 -6.72 -14.95 -6.10
N LEU A 164 -7.87 -14.82 -6.76
CA LEU A 164 -8.88 -15.87 -6.86
C LEU A 164 -8.73 -16.67 -8.16
N LEU A 165 -8.57 -17.98 -8.03
CA LEU A 165 -8.56 -18.99 -9.10
C LEU A 165 -9.84 -19.82 -9.03
N GLY A 166 -10.28 -20.39 -10.14
CA GLY A 166 -11.49 -21.21 -10.20
C GLY A 166 -12.21 -21.10 -11.53
N MET A 167 -13.05 -22.10 -11.82
CA MET A 167 -13.82 -22.18 -13.05
C MET A 167 -14.78 -20.99 -13.21
N PRO A 168 -15.21 -20.68 -14.46
CA PRO A 168 -16.37 -19.83 -14.68
C PRO A 168 -17.55 -20.33 -13.84
N ASN A 169 -18.24 -19.42 -13.14
CA ASN A 169 -19.37 -19.74 -12.24
C ASN A 169 -19.03 -20.47 -10.93
N ALA A 170 -17.75 -20.66 -10.58
CA ALA A 170 -17.36 -21.14 -9.24
C ALA A 170 -17.77 -20.18 -8.10
N GLY A 171 -18.23 -18.98 -8.44
CA GLY A 171 -18.70 -17.97 -7.49
C GLY A 171 -17.62 -16.99 -7.04
N LYS A 172 -16.51 -16.87 -7.78
CA LYS A 172 -15.41 -15.91 -7.51
C LYS A 172 -15.92 -14.47 -7.38
N SER A 173 -16.64 -13.95 -8.38
CA SER A 173 -17.20 -12.59 -8.34
C SER A 173 -18.22 -12.40 -7.21
N THR A 174 -19.00 -13.44 -6.90
CA THR A 174 -19.93 -13.45 -5.78
C THR A 174 -19.17 -13.34 -4.46
N LEU A 175 -18.08 -14.09 -4.30
CA LEU A 175 -17.21 -14.02 -3.12
C LEU A 175 -16.63 -12.62 -2.94
N ILE A 176 -16.04 -12.03 -3.98
CA ILE A 176 -15.53 -10.64 -3.94
C ILE A 176 -16.63 -9.67 -3.52
N SER A 177 -17.83 -9.81 -4.11
CA SER A 177 -18.97 -8.95 -3.80
C SER A 177 -19.46 -9.10 -2.36
N ALA A 178 -19.40 -10.32 -1.82
CA ALA A 178 -19.86 -10.64 -0.48
C ALA A 178 -18.91 -10.13 0.62
N VAL A 179 -17.60 -10.11 0.36
CA VAL A 179 -16.58 -9.74 1.34
C VAL A 179 -16.04 -8.31 1.20
N SER A 180 -16.30 -7.65 0.06
CA SER A 180 -15.77 -6.31 -0.20
C SER A 180 -16.54 -5.24 0.59
N ALA A 181 -15.80 -4.42 1.36
CA ALA A 181 -16.33 -3.28 2.11
C ALA A 181 -16.83 -2.13 1.21
N ALA A 182 -16.45 -2.16 -0.08
CA ALA A 182 -16.93 -1.28 -1.13
C ALA A 182 -17.55 -2.10 -2.27
N ARG A 183 -18.44 -1.49 -3.09
CA ARG A 183 -18.91 -2.19 -4.30
C ARG A 183 -17.70 -2.60 -5.16
N PRO A 184 -17.56 -3.89 -5.54
CA PRO A 184 -16.49 -4.33 -6.42
C PRO A 184 -16.47 -3.49 -7.69
N LYS A 185 -15.29 -3.06 -8.09
CA LYS A 185 -15.13 -2.23 -9.28
C LYS A 185 -14.44 -3.03 -10.36
N VAL A 186 -15.00 -2.90 -11.55
CA VAL A 186 -14.44 -3.40 -12.80
C VAL A 186 -13.28 -2.48 -13.17
N ALA A 187 -12.10 -3.06 -13.38
CA ALA A 187 -10.87 -2.33 -13.61
C ALA A 187 -10.48 -2.25 -15.10
N ASP A 188 -10.29 -1.03 -15.62
CA ASP A 188 -9.83 -0.75 -16.98
C ASP A 188 -8.30 -0.57 -17.02
N TYR A 189 -7.52 -1.66 -16.99
CA TYR A 189 -6.06 -1.57 -17.13
C TYR A 189 -5.63 -1.53 -18.61
N PRO A 190 -4.59 -0.75 -18.99
CA PRO A 190 -4.16 -0.61 -20.38
C PRO A 190 -3.66 -1.89 -21.07
N PHE A 191 -3.50 -2.97 -20.29
CA PHE A 191 -2.92 -4.24 -20.71
C PHE A 191 -3.87 -5.44 -20.51
N THR A 192 -5.14 -5.20 -20.15
CA THR A 192 -6.14 -6.25 -19.97
C THR A 192 -7.20 -6.17 -21.06
N THR A 193 -7.48 -7.29 -21.73
CA THR A 193 -8.62 -7.44 -22.65
C THR A 193 -9.93 -7.75 -21.91
N LEU A 194 -9.83 -8.29 -20.69
CA LEU A 194 -10.93 -8.55 -19.77
C LEU A 194 -10.68 -7.80 -18.47
N HIS A 195 -11.66 -7.03 -18.05
CA HIS A 195 -11.59 -6.22 -16.85
C HIS A 195 -11.63 -7.11 -15.59
N PRO A 196 -10.58 -7.15 -14.76
CA PRO A 196 -10.63 -7.92 -13.53
C PRO A 196 -11.58 -7.27 -12.51
N ASN A 197 -12.24 -8.12 -11.72
CA ASN A 197 -13.05 -7.68 -10.59
C ASN A 197 -12.14 -7.52 -9.37
N LEU A 198 -12.08 -6.32 -8.81
CA LEU A 198 -11.33 -6.02 -7.59
C LEU A 198 -12.28 -5.74 -6.43
N GLY A 199 -11.98 -6.32 -5.27
CA GLY A 199 -12.66 -6.05 -4.00
C GLY A 199 -11.66 -5.68 -2.91
N VAL A 200 -12.06 -4.74 -2.06
CA VAL A 200 -11.26 -4.35 -0.89
C VAL A 200 -11.92 -4.92 0.34
N VAL A 201 -11.22 -5.82 1.01
CA VAL A 201 -11.68 -6.40 2.26
C VAL A 201 -11.09 -5.59 3.40
N ARG A 202 -11.95 -5.19 4.35
CA ARG A 202 -11.53 -4.54 5.60
C ARG A 202 -11.74 -5.54 6.73
N SER A 203 -10.65 -5.90 7.41
CA SER A 203 -10.72 -6.72 8.61
C SER A 203 -10.94 -5.84 9.84
N ASP A 204 -10.17 -4.74 9.97
CA ASP A 204 -10.21 -3.80 11.10
C ASP A 204 -9.90 -2.36 10.62
N ASP A 205 -9.96 -1.37 11.52
CA ASP A 205 -9.75 0.06 11.21
C ASP A 205 -8.39 0.36 10.54
N ASN A 206 -7.37 -0.46 10.81
CA ASN A 206 -6.02 -0.33 10.26
C ASN A 206 -5.62 -1.43 9.27
N HIS A 207 -6.43 -2.48 9.09
CA HIS A 207 -6.05 -3.64 8.28
C HIS A 207 -7.02 -3.83 7.10
N SER A 208 -6.47 -3.72 5.90
CA SER A 208 -7.20 -3.94 4.65
C SER A 208 -6.31 -4.63 3.63
N PHE A 209 -6.91 -5.46 2.78
CA PHE A 209 -6.23 -6.11 1.68
C PHE A 209 -7.11 -6.13 0.43
N VAL A 210 -6.46 -6.25 -0.72
CA VAL A 210 -7.11 -6.26 -2.03
C VAL A 210 -7.20 -7.69 -2.56
N MET A 211 -8.41 -8.11 -2.88
CA MET A 211 -8.69 -9.35 -3.59
C MET A 211 -8.94 -9.06 -5.06
N ALA A 212 -8.27 -9.80 -5.95
CA ALA A 212 -8.53 -9.77 -7.38
C ALA A 212 -9.11 -11.11 -7.85
N ASP A 213 -10.18 -11.03 -8.64
CA ASP A 213 -10.48 -12.11 -9.58
C ASP A 213 -9.35 -12.20 -10.59
N ILE A 214 -8.80 -13.40 -10.77
CA ILE A 214 -7.94 -13.70 -11.90
C ILE A 214 -8.90 -14.11 -13.00
N PRO A 215 -9.25 -13.20 -13.95
CA PRO A 215 -10.11 -13.56 -15.06
C PRO A 215 -9.41 -14.68 -15.81
N GLY A 216 -10.20 -15.65 -16.26
CA GLY A 216 -9.77 -16.94 -16.78
C GLY A 216 -8.29 -17.03 -17.17
N LEU A 217 -7.62 -18.00 -16.57
CA LEU A 217 -6.81 -18.89 -17.38
C LEU A 217 -7.74 -19.37 -18.52
N ILE A 218 -7.77 -18.65 -19.65
CA ILE A 218 -8.64 -18.94 -20.79
C ILE A 218 -7.76 -19.40 -21.94
N GLU A 219 -8.20 -20.50 -22.54
CA GLU A 219 -8.02 -20.90 -23.93
C GLU A 219 -7.33 -19.82 -24.79
N GLY A 220 -6.04 -20.01 -25.05
CA GLY A 220 -5.24 -19.13 -25.92
C GLY A 220 -4.16 -18.30 -25.22
N ALA A 221 -4.07 -18.29 -23.88
CA ALA A 221 -2.92 -17.66 -23.20
C ALA A 221 -1.58 -18.39 -23.53
N ALA A 222 -1.63 -19.69 -23.83
CA ALA A 222 -0.47 -20.48 -24.28
C ALA A 222 -0.06 -20.19 -25.74
N GLU A 223 -0.93 -19.61 -26.57
CA GLU A 223 -0.70 -19.43 -28.01
C GLU A 223 -0.20 -18.02 -28.43
N GLY A 224 0.27 -17.20 -27.48
CA GLY A 224 1.28 -16.16 -27.81
C GLY A 224 0.80 -14.72 -28.05
N ALA A 225 -0.25 -14.24 -27.36
CA ALA A 225 -0.67 -12.83 -27.51
C ALA A 225 0.10 -11.81 -26.64
N GLY A 226 1.06 -12.22 -25.79
CA GLY A 226 1.93 -11.29 -25.02
C GLY A 226 1.26 -10.43 -23.93
N LEU A 227 -0.08 -10.31 -23.91
CA LEU A 227 -0.84 -9.55 -22.91
C LEU A 227 -1.05 -10.34 -21.59
N GLY A 228 -1.29 -11.65 -21.65
CA GLY A 228 -1.50 -12.50 -20.46
C GLY A 228 -0.25 -12.59 -19.56
N HIS A 229 0.93 -12.65 -20.16
CA HIS A 229 2.20 -12.70 -19.43
C HIS A 229 2.46 -11.42 -18.59
N ARG A 230 2.01 -10.24 -19.06
CA ARG A 230 2.12 -9.00 -18.26
C ARG A 230 1.13 -9.00 -17.10
N PHE A 231 -0.12 -9.38 -17.31
CA PHE A 231 -1.12 -9.47 -16.22
C PHE A 231 -0.68 -10.45 -15.13
N LEU A 232 -0.24 -11.65 -15.53
CA LEU A 232 0.25 -12.67 -14.61
C LEU A 232 1.57 -12.28 -13.92
N LYS A 233 2.45 -11.50 -14.55
CA LYS A 233 3.63 -10.91 -13.89
C LYS A 233 3.28 -9.89 -12.80
N HIS A 234 2.11 -9.25 -12.86
CA HIS A 234 1.64 -8.43 -11.73
C HIS A 234 1.01 -9.31 -10.64
N LEU A 235 0.38 -10.41 -11.04
CA LEU A 235 -0.15 -11.47 -10.17
C LEU A 235 0.94 -12.30 -9.49
N SER A 236 2.15 -12.37 -10.06
CA SER A 236 3.29 -13.00 -9.41
C SER A 236 3.74 -12.26 -8.14
N ARG A 237 3.19 -11.07 -7.87
CA ARG A 237 3.34 -10.35 -6.58
C ARG A 237 2.22 -10.59 -5.57
N THR A 238 1.12 -11.29 -5.93
CA THR A 238 0.10 -11.69 -4.94
C THR A 238 0.70 -12.58 -3.88
N GLY A 239 0.21 -12.44 -2.66
CA GLY A 239 0.74 -13.14 -1.52
C GLY A 239 0.16 -14.52 -1.26
N LEU A 240 -1.05 -14.72 -1.74
CA LEU A 240 -1.85 -15.91 -1.55
C LEU A 240 -2.74 -16.12 -2.77
N LEU A 241 -2.88 -17.38 -3.19
CA LEU A 241 -3.86 -17.78 -4.18
C LEU A 241 -4.99 -18.55 -3.49
N LEU A 242 -6.23 -18.21 -3.79
CA LEU A 242 -7.40 -18.96 -3.32
C LEU A 242 -8.00 -19.69 -4.52
N HIS A 243 -8.08 -21.01 -4.43
CA HIS A 243 -8.69 -21.85 -5.44
C HIS A 243 -10.15 -22.11 -5.06
N VAL A 244 -11.06 -21.36 -5.68
CA VAL A 244 -12.50 -21.46 -5.48
C VAL A 244 -13.05 -22.57 -6.37
N VAL A 245 -13.63 -23.59 -5.74
CA VAL A 245 -14.23 -24.75 -6.40
C VAL A 245 -15.72 -24.80 -6.08
N ASP A 246 -16.54 -25.10 -7.09
CA ASP A 246 -17.97 -25.34 -6.91
C ASP A 246 -18.22 -26.79 -6.49
N LEU A 247 -18.67 -27.03 -5.26
CA LEU A 247 -19.00 -28.38 -4.79
C LEU A 247 -20.37 -28.89 -5.26
N ALA A 248 -21.24 -27.98 -5.72
CA ALA A 248 -22.62 -28.28 -6.11
C ALA A 248 -22.89 -27.75 -7.54
N PRO A 249 -22.18 -28.28 -8.56
CA PRO A 249 -22.49 -27.94 -9.93
C PRO A 249 -23.94 -28.38 -10.24
N PHE A 250 -24.65 -27.54 -11.00
CA PHE A 250 -26.02 -27.84 -11.44
C PHE A 250 -26.08 -28.96 -12.49
N ASP A 251 -24.95 -29.26 -13.13
CA ASP A 251 -24.80 -30.28 -14.14
C ASP A 251 -24.14 -31.52 -13.51
N GLU A 252 -24.81 -32.67 -13.59
CA GLU A 252 -24.35 -33.93 -13.00
C GLU A 252 -23.13 -34.52 -13.73
N ASP A 253 -22.90 -34.10 -14.98
CA ASP A 253 -21.74 -34.54 -15.78
C ASP A 253 -20.45 -33.78 -15.43
N VAL A 254 -20.54 -32.70 -14.64
CA VAL A 254 -19.39 -31.91 -14.20
C VAL A 254 -18.78 -32.55 -12.96
N ASN A 255 -17.53 -32.99 -13.07
CA ASN A 255 -16.74 -33.46 -11.93
C ASN A 255 -15.87 -32.32 -11.37
N PRO A 256 -16.17 -31.77 -10.17
CA PRO A 256 -15.41 -30.68 -9.58
C PRO A 256 -13.92 -31.01 -9.36
N ALA A 257 -13.59 -32.26 -9.05
CA ALA A 257 -12.21 -32.67 -8.80
C ALA A 257 -11.37 -32.60 -10.08
N ALA A 258 -11.95 -33.02 -11.21
CA ALA A 258 -11.32 -32.92 -12.52
C ALA A 258 -11.10 -31.45 -12.94
N GLU A 259 -12.08 -30.59 -12.70
CA GLU A 259 -11.95 -29.15 -12.97
C GLU A 259 -10.86 -28.49 -12.13
N ALA A 260 -10.79 -28.83 -10.83
CA ALA A 260 -9.75 -28.31 -9.95
C ALA A 260 -8.35 -28.75 -10.41
N LEU A 261 -8.18 -30.03 -10.77
CA LEU A 261 -6.91 -30.55 -11.29
C LEU A 261 -6.53 -29.90 -12.64
N ALA A 262 -7.51 -29.64 -13.50
CA ALA A 262 -7.27 -28.96 -14.78
C ALA A 262 -6.69 -27.55 -14.58
N ILE A 263 -7.24 -26.77 -13.64
CA ILE A 263 -6.73 -25.43 -13.30
C ILE A 263 -5.31 -25.50 -12.73
N ILE A 264 -5.00 -26.52 -11.91
CA ILE A 264 -3.65 -26.69 -11.34
C ILE A 264 -2.63 -26.98 -12.44
N GLU A 265 -2.94 -27.89 -13.36
CA GLU A 265 -2.03 -28.21 -14.47
C GLU A 265 -1.90 -27.03 -15.44
N GLU A 266 -2.96 -26.27 -15.64
CA GLU A 266 -2.92 -25.04 -16.44
C GLU A 266 -1.98 -24.01 -15.78
N LEU A 267 -2.13 -23.76 -14.48
CA LEU A 267 -1.24 -22.88 -13.71
C LEU A 267 0.23 -23.32 -13.84
N ARG A 268 0.49 -24.63 -13.75
CA ARG A 268 1.83 -25.22 -13.87
C ARG A 268 2.44 -25.01 -15.25
N ARG A 269 1.64 -25.11 -16.32
CA ARG A 269 2.10 -24.89 -17.71
C ARG A 269 2.46 -23.43 -17.98
N PHE A 270 1.85 -22.50 -17.26
CA PHE A 270 2.09 -21.08 -17.46
C PHE A 270 3.31 -20.55 -16.70
N ASP A 271 3.39 -20.80 -15.40
CA ASP A 271 4.46 -20.27 -14.55
C ASP A 271 4.69 -21.17 -13.33
N GLU A 272 5.87 -21.79 -13.26
CA GLU A 272 6.29 -22.65 -12.15
C GLU A 272 6.35 -21.87 -10.83
N ALA A 273 6.79 -20.61 -10.85
CA ALA A 273 6.84 -19.77 -9.66
C ALA A 273 5.45 -19.35 -9.15
N LEU A 274 4.43 -19.34 -10.02
CA LEU A 274 3.04 -19.10 -9.63
C LEU A 274 2.36 -20.38 -9.13
N HIS A 275 2.73 -21.53 -9.68
CA HIS A 275 2.30 -22.85 -9.23
C HIS A 275 2.76 -23.16 -7.80
N ASP A 276 4.02 -22.82 -7.49
CA ASP A 276 4.63 -23.10 -6.19
C ASP A 276 4.18 -22.13 -5.08
N LYS A 277 3.32 -21.16 -5.42
CA LYS A 277 2.78 -20.25 -4.42
C LYS A 277 1.86 -20.97 -3.44
N PRO A 278 1.82 -20.48 -2.19
CA PRO A 278 0.84 -20.92 -1.22
C PRO A 278 -0.57 -20.72 -1.77
N ARG A 279 -1.31 -21.82 -1.81
CA ARG A 279 -2.64 -21.92 -2.40
C ARG A 279 -3.58 -22.55 -1.39
N TRP A 280 -4.67 -21.87 -1.08
CA TRP A 280 -5.74 -22.42 -0.24
C TRP A 280 -6.91 -22.84 -1.10
N LEU A 281 -7.54 -23.94 -0.71
CA LEU A 281 -8.72 -24.46 -1.35
C LEU A 281 -9.96 -23.86 -0.68
N VAL A 282 -10.88 -23.34 -1.49
CA VAL A 282 -12.12 -22.71 -1.02
C VAL A 282 -13.27 -23.41 -1.71
N LEU A 283 -13.95 -24.27 -0.96
CA LEU A 283 -15.10 -25.04 -1.41
C LEU A 283 -16.35 -24.18 -1.25
N ASN A 284 -16.94 -23.74 -2.37
CA ASN A 284 -18.05 -22.81 -2.42
C ASN A 284 -19.39 -23.52 -2.70
N LYS A 285 -20.50 -22.80 -2.47
CA LYS A 285 -21.90 -23.24 -2.65
C LYS A 285 -22.35 -24.39 -1.74
N ILE A 286 -21.81 -24.43 -0.52
CA ILE A 286 -22.23 -25.41 0.50
C ILE A 286 -23.71 -25.29 0.89
N ASP A 287 -24.36 -24.16 0.61
CA ASP A 287 -25.78 -23.90 0.84
C ASP A 287 -26.70 -24.74 -0.05
N MET A 288 -26.18 -25.25 -1.18
CA MET A 288 -26.93 -26.13 -2.08
C MET A 288 -26.89 -27.61 -1.65
N LEU A 289 -26.05 -27.96 -0.67
CA LEU A 289 -25.90 -29.32 -0.16
C LEU A 289 -26.60 -29.46 1.20
N ALA A 290 -27.31 -30.58 1.40
CA ALA A 290 -27.82 -30.95 2.72
C ALA A 290 -26.66 -31.21 3.70
N GLU A 291 -26.85 -30.89 4.98
CA GLU A 291 -25.80 -31.06 6.01
C GLU A 291 -25.28 -32.50 6.08
N ASP A 292 -26.16 -33.49 5.92
CA ASP A 292 -25.84 -34.91 5.97
C ASP A 292 -24.99 -35.39 4.78
N GLU A 293 -25.13 -34.74 3.61
CA GLU A 293 -24.42 -35.10 2.38
C GLU A 293 -23.14 -34.29 2.16
N ARG A 294 -23.05 -33.11 2.79
CA ARG A 294 -21.92 -32.19 2.66
C ARG A 294 -20.60 -32.85 3.05
N ALA A 295 -20.55 -33.46 4.24
CA ALA A 295 -19.34 -34.07 4.75
C ALA A 295 -18.84 -35.22 3.85
N ALA A 296 -19.76 -36.04 3.34
CA ALA A 296 -19.44 -37.12 2.41
C ALA A 296 -18.88 -36.59 1.08
N ARG A 297 -19.49 -35.53 0.53
CA ARG A 297 -19.07 -34.94 -0.74
C ARG A 297 -17.73 -34.21 -0.64
N VAL A 298 -17.48 -33.52 0.47
CA VAL A 298 -16.17 -32.90 0.77
C VAL A 298 -15.11 -33.98 0.89
N ALA A 299 -15.36 -35.04 1.65
CA ALA A 299 -14.40 -36.14 1.81
C ALA A 299 -14.08 -36.81 0.47
N GLN A 300 -15.10 -37.10 -0.36
CA GLN A 300 -14.90 -37.67 -1.68
C GLN A 300 -14.08 -36.75 -2.59
N PHE A 301 -14.39 -35.45 -2.60
CA PHE A 301 -13.65 -34.48 -3.39
C PHE A 301 -12.17 -34.43 -2.99
N LEU A 302 -11.89 -34.43 -1.67
CA LEU A 302 -10.52 -34.40 -1.15
C LEU A 302 -9.74 -35.68 -1.51
N ASP A 303 -10.40 -36.84 -1.49
CA ASP A 303 -9.81 -38.11 -1.92
C ASP A 303 -9.50 -38.10 -3.42
N ASP A 304 -10.46 -37.64 -4.24
CA ASP A 304 -10.34 -37.60 -5.71
C ASP A 304 -9.20 -36.68 -6.20
N ILE A 305 -8.91 -35.59 -5.49
CA ILE A 305 -7.77 -34.71 -5.80
C ILE A 305 -6.46 -35.16 -5.15
N GLY A 306 -6.49 -36.19 -4.30
CA GLY A 306 -5.33 -36.67 -3.54
C GLY A 306 -4.83 -35.69 -2.48
N TRP A 307 -5.75 -35.04 -1.75
CA TRP A 307 -5.41 -34.06 -0.72
C TRP A 307 -4.96 -34.75 0.58
N ASP A 308 -3.66 -34.98 0.71
CA ASP A 308 -3.03 -35.59 1.90
C ASP A 308 -2.14 -34.59 2.66
N TYR A 309 -2.70 -33.44 3.02
CA TYR A 309 -1.99 -32.43 3.80
C TYR A 309 -2.33 -32.56 5.30
N PRO A 310 -1.36 -32.39 6.20
CA PRO A 310 -1.61 -32.39 7.64
C PRO A 310 -2.57 -31.24 8.01
N GLN A 311 -3.24 -31.36 9.16
CA GLN A 311 -3.96 -30.21 9.69
C GLN A 311 -2.95 -29.10 10.03
N PRO A 312 -3.21 -27.85 9.64
CA PRO A 312 -2.32 -26.74 9.95
C PRO A 312 -2.21 -26.56 11.47
N ASP A 313 -0.98 -26.49 11.98
CA ASP A 313 -0.70 -26.25 13.39
C ASP A 313 -0.46 -24.75 13.64
N ASP A 314 -1.46 -24.08 14.20
CA ASP A 314 -1.41 -22.66 14.56
C ASP A 314 -1.21 -22.42 16.07
N GLU A 315 -0.81 -23.45 16.84
CA GLU A 315 -0.74 -23.34 18.32
C GLU A 315 0.28 -22.31 18.82
N PHE A 316 1.38 -22.12 18.09
CA PHE A 316 2.48 -21.23 18.50
C PHE A 316 2.76 -20.10 17.52
N GLU A 317 2.84 -20.39 16.22
CA GLU A 317 3.00 -19.42 15.12
C GLU A 317 2.07 -19.81 13.96
N PHE A 318 1.69 -18.85 13.12
CA PHE A 318 0.79 -19.14 12.00
C PHE A 318 1.50 -20.01 10.95
N ASP A 319 0.94 -21.17 10.63
CA ASP A 319 1.51 -22.05 9.62
C ASP A 319 1.27 -21.47 8.20
N LEU A 320 2.37 -21.03 7.58
CA LEU A 320 2.42 -20.46 6.24
C LEU A 320 2.65 -21.50 5.15
N THR A 321 3.01 -22.72 5.52
CA THR A 321 3.45 -23.77 4.60
C THR A 321 2.36 -24.77 4.28
N THR A 322 1.50 -25.08 5.25
CA THR A 322 0.42 -26.06 5.06
C THR A 322 -0.76 -25.46 4.29
N PRO A 323 -1.16 -26.06 3.15
CA PRO A 323 -2.36 -25.68 2.43
C PRO A 323 -3.61 -25.87 3.29
N ARG A 324 -4.56 -24.94 3.19
CA ARG A 324 -5.80 -24.97 3.98
C ARG A 324 -7.01 -25.18 3.09
N VAL A 325 -8.04 -25.79 3.66
CA VAL A 325 -9.35 -25.98 3.02
C VAL A 325 -10.40 -25.20 3.81
N PHE A 326 -11.22 -24.44 3.11
CA PHE A 326 -12.34 -23.70 3.70
C PHE A 326 -13.64 -24.07 3.01
N GLU A 327 -14.69 -24.28 3.80
CA GLU A 327 -16.05 -24.48 3.33
C GLU A 327 -16.83 -23.17 3.47
N ILE A 328 -17.31 -22.62 2.35
CA ILE A 328 -18.01 -21.34 2.35
C ILE A 328 -19.28 -21.36 1.50
N SER A 329 -20.21 -20.47 1.83
CA SER A 329 -21.24 -20.00 0.91
C SER A 329 -21.06 -18.51 0.71
N ALA A 330 -20.56 -18.14 -0.46
CA ALA A 330 -20.43 -16.73 -0.84
C ALA A 330 -21.79 -16.02 -0.88
N LEU A 331 -22.87 -16.72 -1.27
CA LEU A 331 -24.21 -16.15 -1.37
C LEU A 331 -24.88 -15.98 0.00
N ALA A 332 -24.76 -16.97 0.88
CA ALA A 332 -25.34 -16.93 2.23
C ALA A 332 -24.42 -16.23 3.27
N HIS A 333 -23.25 -15.76 2.86
CA HIS A 333 -22.21 -15.21 3.74
C HIS A 333 -21.74 -16.17 4.85
N GLN A 334 -21.89 -17.47 4.65
CA GLN A 334 -21.47 -18.51 5.61
C GLN A 334 -19.99 -18.84 5.40
N GLY A 335 -19.20 -18.90 6.48
CA GLY A 335 -17.77 -19.24 6.44
C GLY A 335 -16.85 -18.16 5.86
N THR A 336 -17.41 -17.08 5.28
CA THR A 336 -16.62 -16.02 4.63
C THR A 336 -15.83 -15.17 5.63
N GLN A 337 -16.37 -14.90 6.82
CA GLN A 337 -15.67 -14.13 7.85
C GLN A 337 -14.43 -14.85 8.37
N GLU A 338 -14.53 -16.15 8.65
CA GLU A 338 -13.42 -16.98 9.11
C GLU A 338 -12.32 -17.07 8.05
N LEU A 339 -12.70 -17.24 6.77
CA LEU A 339 -11.78 -17.19 5.64
C LEU A 339 -11.04 -15.83 5.60
N MET A 340 -11.75 -14.71 5.70
CA MET A 340 -11.13 -13.37 5.63
C MET A 340 -10.18 -13.11 6.81
N GLN A 341 -10.57 -13.48 8.04
CA GLN A 341 -9.71 -13.33 9.22
C GLN A 341 -8.45 -14.18 9.10
N THR A 342 -8.58 -15.40 8.58
CA THR A 342 -7.44 -16.31 8.40
C THR A 342 -6.48 -15.80 7.31
N ILE A 343 -7.03 -15.28 6.21
CA ILE A 343 -6.23 -14.61 5.17
C ILE A 343 -5.46 -13.42 5.75
N GLN A 344 -6.10 -12.57 6.56
CA GLN A 344 -5.44 -11.44 7.18
C GLN A 344 -4.28 -11.90 8.08
N ARG A 345 -4.51 -12.90 8.95
CA ARG A 345 -3.45 -13.48 9.80
C ARG A 345 -2.29 -14.03 8.98
N TYR A 346 -2.57 -14.71 7.87
CA TYR A 346 -1.56 -15.21 6.95
C TYR A 346 -0.74 -14.08 6.32
N LEU A 347 -1.41 -13.03 5.81
CA LEU A 347 -0.74 -11.88 5.21
C LEU A 347 0.15 -11.17 6.23
N ASP A 348 -0.34 -10.98 7.47
CA ASP A 348 0.41 -10.35 8.56
C ASP A 348 1.63 -11.19 8.98
N ALA A 349 1.48 -12.51 9.12
CA ALA A 349 2.56 -13.42 9.49
C ALA A 349 3.63 -13.48 8.39
N ARG A 350 3.21 -13.57 7.13
CA ARG A 350 4.11 -13.54 5.98
C ARG A 350 4.86 -12.22 5.87
N HIS A 351 4.16 -11.12 6.15
CA HIS A 351 4.76 -9.80 6.20
C HIS A 351 5.84 -9.71 7.28
N LYS A 352 5.57 -10.19 8.50
CA LYS A 352 6.57 -10.24 9.59
C LYS A 352 7.84 -10.99 9.19
N LEU A 353 7.72 -12.12 8.49
CA LEU A 353 8.89 -12.88 8.00
C LEU A 353 9.68 -12.11 6.94
N LEU A 354 8.99 -11.45 6.01
CA LEU A 354 9.67 -10.66 4.97
C LEU A 354 10.46 -9.50 5.58
N VAL A 355 9.91 -8.83 6.59
CA VAL A 355 10.60 -7.76 7.34
C VAL A 355 11.82 -8.31 8.07
N GLN A 356 11.68 -9.44 8.78
CA GLN A 356 12.81 -10.09 9.48
C GLN A 356 13.92 -10.53 8.51
N GLN A 357 13.59 -11.02 7.32
CA GLN A 357 14.58 -11.39 6.30
C GLN A 357 15.32 -10.16 5.72
N GLN A 358 14.61 -9.03 5.58
CA GLN A 358 15.21 -7.78 5.11
C GLN A 358 16.12 -7.11 6.15
N ASP A 359 15.83 -7.20 7.45
CA ASP A 359 16.69 -6.68 8.52
C ASP A 359 17.99 -7.51 8.71
N VAL A 360 17.98 -8.78 8.32
CA VAL A 360 19.18 -9.65 8.37
C VAL A 360 20.13 -9.39 7.19
N GLN A 361 19.62 -8.99 6.02
CA GLN A 361 20.43 -8.72 4.83
C GLN A 361 21.44 -7.55 4.92
N PRO A 362 21.16 -6.39 5.55
CA PRO A 362 22.18 -5.35 5.75
C PRO A 362 23.29 -5.82 6.70
N ALA A 363 22.99 -6.68 7.68
CA ALA A 363 23.99 -7.21 8.61
C ALA A 363 24.98 -8.19 7.94
N VAL A 364 24.53 -9.03 6.99
CA VAL A 364 25.41 -9.97 6.28
C VAL A 364 26.28 -9.25 5.24
N ALA A 365 25.80 -8.16 4.63
CA ALA A 365 26.59 -7.34 3.71
C ALA A 365 27.75 -6.59 4.43
N GLU A 366 27.55 -6.15 5.67
CA GLU A 366 28.60 -5.53 6.49
C GLU A 366 29.64 -6.55 7.00
N VAL A 367 29.23 -7.79 7.30
CA VAL A 367 30.17 -8.85 7.73
C VAL A 367 31.00 -9.39 6.55
N SER A 368 30.43 -9.44 5.34
CA SER A 368 31.13 -9.81 4.10
C SER A 368 32.23 -8.79 3.72
N THR A 369 31.95 -7.50 3.88
CA THR A 369 32.94 -6.43 3.62
C THR A 369 34.03 -6.35 4.69
N ALA A 370 33.73 -6.73 5.94
CA ALA A 370 34.73 -6.80 7.01
C ALA A 370 35.72 -7.98 6.85
N ASN A 371 35.25 -9.14 6.36
CA ASN A 371 36.11 -10.32 6.17
C ASN A 371 36.95 -10.30 4.86
N GLY A 372 36.65 -9.41 3.92
CA GLY A 372 37.44 -9.23 2.69
C GLY A 372 38.70 -8.37 2.82
N LEU A 373 38.93 -7.75 3.97
CA LEU A 373 40.08 -6.84 4.20
C LEU A 373 41.23 -7.47 5.01
N ILE A 374 41.14 -8.76 5.35
CA ILE A 374 42.22 -9.50 6.04
C ILE A 374 42.69 -10.66 5.15
N GLN A 375 43.13 -10.35 3.94
CA GLN A 375 44.06 -11.19 3.17
C GLN A 375 44.49 -10.40 1.93
N LEU A 376 45.63 -9.72 2.03
CA LEU A 376 46.61 -9.54 0.96
C LEU A 376 47.86 -8.93 1.63
N GLU A 377 48.99 -9.61 1.40
CA GLU A 377 50.33 -9.38 1.92
C GLU A 377 50.91 -7.99 1.62
#